data_AF-U1KUG2-F1
#
_entry.id   AF-U1KUG2-F1
#
_cell.length_a   1.000
_cell.length_b   1.000
_cell.length_c   1.000
_cell.angle_alpha   90.00
_cell.angle_beta   90.00
_cell.angle_gamma   90.00
#
_symmetry.space_group_name_H-M   'P 1'
#
loop_
_entity.id
_entity.type
_entity.pdbx_description
1 polymer ?
#
loop_
_entity_poly.entity_id
_entity_poly.type
_entity_poly.pdbx_seq_one_letter_code
_entity_poly.pdbx_strand_id
1 'polypeptide(L)' 'MPNDTEISTFHKIPIANKSNQNDFLLYLKSEPTGSIQNTFNSHGFAINKEHKGSVPLLAF' A
#
# COMPACT_ATOMS: atom_id res chain seq x y z
N MET A 1 -11.41 -3.97 16.08
CA MET A 1 -10.26 -3.09 15.79
C MET A 1 -9.10 -4.00 15.44
N PRO A 2 -8.27 -3.68 14.44
CA PRO A 2 -7.02 -4.41 14.24
C PRO A 2 -6.19 -4.29 15.51
N ASN A 3 -5.59 -5.40 15.94
CA ASN A 3 -4.81 -5.43 17.18
C ASN A 3 -3.45 -4.75 16.93
N ASP A 4 -2.84 -4.16 17.96
CA ASP A 4 -1.59 -3.38 17.80
C ASP A 4 -0.48 -4.15 17.06
N THR A 5 -0.45 -5.47 17.21
CA THR A 5 0.46 -6.38 16.51
C THR A 5 0.26 -6.39 14.99
N GLU A 6 -0.99 -6.35 14.49
CA GLU A 6 -1.27 -6.32 13.04
C GLU A 6 -0.74 -5.03 12.41
N ILE A 7 -0.90 -3.90 13.11
CA ILE A 7 -0.50 -2.58 12.63
C ILE A 7 1.02 -2.42 12.58
N SER A 8 1.76 -3.13 13.44
CA SER A 8 3.23 -3.08 13.49
C SER A 8 3.92 -3.59 12.22
N THR A 9 3.22 -4.40 11.41
CA THR A 9 3.77 -5.00 10.19
C THR A 9 3.74 -4.08 8.97
N PHE A 10 3.08 -2.91 9.08
CA PHE A 10 2.95 -1.96 7.99
C PHE A 10 4.07 -0.92 8.02
N HIS A 11 4.62 -0.64 6.84
CA HIS A 11 5.36 0.59 6.60
C HIS A 11 4.39 1.77 6.63
N LYS A 12 4.82 2.88 7.24
CA LYS A 12 4.01 4.09 7.41
C LYS A 12 4.66 5.25 6.65
N ILE A 13 3.93 5.85 5.72
CA ILE A 13 4.41 6.98 4.91
C ILE A 13 3.48 8.18 5.11
N PRO A 14 3.96 9.30 5.68
CA PRO A 14 3.16 10.51 5.80
C PRO A 14 2.97 11.15 4.42
N ILE A 15 1.73 11.46 4.07
CA ILE A 15 1.37 12.10 2.82
C ILE A 15 0.70 13.44 3.11
N ALA A 16 1.33 14.51 2.60
CA ALA A 16 0.75 15.83 2.65
C ALA A 16 -0.26 16.00 1.51
N ASN A 17 -1.53 16.27 1.83
CA ASN A 17 -2.57 16.40 0.82
C ASN A 17 -2.84 17.87 0.49
N LYS A 18 -2.36 18.30 -0.69
CA LYS A 18 -2.53 19.68 -1.15
C LYS A 18 -3.96 20.02 -1.57
N SER A 19 -4.79 19.03 -1.90
CA SER A 19 -6.14 19.25 -2.42
C SER A 19 -7.14 19.66 -1.33
N ASN A 20 -7.04 19.04 -0.16
CA ASN A 20 -7.98 19.26 0.94
C ASN A 20 -7.31 19.62 2.28
N GLN A 21 -5.98 19.81 2.29
CA GLN A 21 -5.18 20.14 3.48
C GLN A 21 -5.27 19.10 4.61
N ASN A 22 -5.83 17.92 4.32
CA ASN A 22 -5.93 16.82 5.27
C ASN A 22 -4.80 15.85 5.00
N ASP A 23 -3.70 16.05 5.73
CA ASP A 23 -2.59 15.13 5.73
C ASP A 23 -3.03 13.77 6.30
N PHE A 24 -2.47 12.70 5.74
CA PHE A 24 -2.82 11.35 6.15
C PHE A 24 -1.60 10.44 6.19
N LEU A 25 -1.72 9.33 6.91
CA LEU A 25 -0.68 8.31 6.99
C LEU A 25 -1.07 7.12 6.12
N LEU A 26 -0.27 6.84 5.10
CA LEU A 26 -0.43 5.68 4.24
C LEU A 26 0.23 4.46 4.90
N TYR A 27 -0.52 3.38 5.04
CA TYR A 27 -0.05 2.10 5.57
C TYR A 27 0.16 1.12 4.41
N LEU A 28 1.37 0.59 4.28
CA LEU A 28 1.75 -0.31 3.20
C LEU A 28 2.32 -1.61 3.75
N LYS A 29 1.95 -2.72 3.12
CA LYS A 29 2.49 -4.05 3.42
C LYS A 29 2.70 -4.80 2.12
N SER A 30 3.86 -5.39 1.97
CA SER A 30 4.17 -6.33 0.89
C SER A 30 3.62 -7.70 1.26
N GLU A 31 2.89 -8.33 0.36
CA GLU A 31 2.39 -9.68 0.55
C GLU A 31 2.81 -10.57 -0.62
N PRO A 32 3.25 -11.82 -0.36
CA PRO A 32 3.48 -12.78 -1.42
C PRO A 32 2.20 -12.97 -2.24
N THR A 33 2.32 -12.95 -3.56
CA THR A 33 1.21 -13.16 -4.47
C THR A 33 1.67 -13.92 -5.71
N GLY A 34 0.74 -14.61 -6.36
CA GLY A 34 1.00 -15.26 -7.64
C GLY A 34 1.02 -14.28 -8.82
N SER A 35 1.08 -14.81 -10.03
CA SER A 35 0.91 -14.01 -11.25
C SER A 35 -0.53 -13.48 -11.31
N ILE A 36 -0.69 -12.17 -11.23
CA ILE A 36 -1.98 -11.48 -11.30
C ILE A 36 -1.95 -10.39 -12.37
N GLN A 37 -3.12 -10.09 -12.95
CA GLN A 37 -3.24 -8.94 -13.85
C GLN A 37 -3.03 -7.66 -13.06
N ASN A 38 -1.97 -6.93 -13.40
CA ASN A 38 -1.55 -5.75 -12.67
C ASN A 38 -2.44 -4.55 -12.94
N THR A 39 -3.02 -4.02 -11.86
CA THR A 39 -3.72 -2.75 -11.80
C THR A 39 -3.28 -2.01 -10.54
N PHE A 40 -3.10 -0.70 -10.66
CA PHE A 40 -2.58 0.15 -9.58
C PHE A 40 -3.41 1.44 -9.51
N ASN A 41 -3.48 2.04 -8.32
CA ASN A 41 -4.09 3.35 -8.16
C ASN A 41 -3.18 4.47 -8.71
N SER A 42 -3.64 5.72 -8.64
CA SER A 42 -2.88 6.91 -9.06
C SER A 42 -1.56 7.14 -8.32
N HIS A 43 -1.34 6.44 -7.21
CA HIS A 43 -0.12 6.50 -6.40
C HIS A 43 0.82 5.31 -6.69
N GLY A 44 0.49 4.44 -7.65
CA GLY A 44 1.30 3.28 -8.01
C GLY A 44 1.17 2.08 -7.06
N PHE A 45 0.20 2.08 -6.15
CA PHE A 45 -0.02 0.99 -5.20
C PHE A 45 -1.17 0.08 -5.60
N ALA A 46 -1.02 -1.22 -5.31
CA ALA A 46 -2.13 -2.16 -5.26
C ALA A 46 -2.91 -1.95 -3.94
N ILE A 47 -4.23 -2.13 -3.97
CA ILE A 47 -5.13 -2.01 -2.83
C ILE A 47 -6.05 -3.23 -2.71
N ASN A 48 -6.56 -3.49 -1.51
CA ASN A 48 -7.23 -4.76 -1.18
C ASN A 48 -8.49 -5.08 -2.00
N LYS A 49 -9.18 -4.08 -2.58
CA LYS A 49 -10.45 -4.29 -3.29
C LYS A 49 -10.35 -4.08 -4.80
N GLU A 50 -9.85 -2.93 -5.24
CA GLU A 50 -10.04 -2.48 -6.64
C GLU A 50 -8.80 -2.61 -7.52
N HIS A 51 -7.59 -2.52 -6.95
CA HIS A 51 -6.34 -2.57 -7.71
C HIS A 51 -5.48 -3.72 -7.21
N LYS A 52 -5.37 -4.79 -7.98
CA LYS A 52 -4.52 -5.94 -7.65
C LYS A 52 -3.29 -5.87 -8.52
N GLY A 53 -2.10 -5.95 -7.93
CA GLY A 53 -0.86 -5.99 -8.68
C GLY A 53 0.28 -6.59 -7.88
N SER A 54 1.21 -7.20 -8.59
CA SER A 54 2.48 -7.69 -8.07
C SER A 54 3.63 -6.94 -8.74
N VAL A 55 4.67 -6.70 -7.97
CA VAL A 55 5.92 -6.13 -8.46
C VAL A 55 7.05 -7.13 -8.19
N PRO A 56 8.03 -7.26 -9.10
CA PRO A 56 9.18 -8.11 -8.85
C PRO A 56 9.96 -7.57 -7.65
N LEU A 57 10.38 -8.48 -6.77
CA LEU A 57 11.32 -8.13 -5.70
C LEU A 57 12.70 -7.94 -6.33
N LEU A 58 13.15 -6.69 -6.42
CA LEU A 58 14.49 -6.37 -6.92
C LEU A 58 15.50 -6.67 -5.81
N ALA A 59 16.41 -7.61 -6.06
CA ALA A 59 17.62 -7.78 -5.25
C ALA A 59 18.68 -6.84 -5.84
N PHE A 60 18.97 -5.74 -5.13
CA PHE A 60 20.09 -4.85 -5.44
C PHE A 60 21.34 -5.26 -4.66
#